data_AF-A0A916MUH3-F1
#
_entry.id   AF-A0A916MUH3-F1
#
_cell.length_a   1.000
_cell.length_b   1.000
_cell.length_c   1.000
_cell.angle_alpha   90.00
_cell.angle_beta   90.00
_cell.angle_gamma   90.00
#
_symmetry.space_group_name_H-M   'P 1'
#
loop_
_entity.id
_entity.type
_entity.pdbx_description
1 polymer ?
#
loop_
_entity_poly.entity_id
_entity_poly.type
_entity_poly.pdbx_seq_one_letter_code
_entity_poly.pdbx_strand_id
1 'polypeptide(L)'
;PMAILWRYLRPHRGLVALTLLLAGVAQVLTLVDPLIFGRIVDRYALNPEGRPEAELVRGALGWLLVAAVVALAARLASAIQEYVLRLLVQTVGMEMFNDGLHRTLRLSFQEMEDRSSGETMALLSKVRIDTERFVNASVSILYSSLVGIGFLVWYGITRHWLLIPAFGIGVLVLGSLTGLLSRKIKTVQRQVVRETTRMAGAITESLRNIELVKSLGLTRAEFGRLSGYTKRIFDLEMAKVKKVRGLAFLQGTIINVLRQSILFILLWLIFREALSPGELIAFQFILNTIFGPLQQLGNVLLNHREAEASLQVFGELMATPVEQRPEEPVDVGEIGSLRFEDVSFRYRGAAEDALDHIRFSAKLGDTIAFVGPSGSGKSSLVKLLVGLYAPTGGVITIDDVPTNELRYNRVRRQIGFVTQDPQLFSGTIRENLQLVKPDATDGEMLEALRQASATPLLER
;
A
#
# COMPACT_ATOMS: atom_id res chain seq x y z
N PRO A 1 2.68 10.15 12.07
CA PRO A 1 2.27 9.25 10.96
C PRO A 1 2.01 7.80 11.43
N MET A 2 2.97 7.14 12.09
CA MET A 2 2.84 5.72 12.53
C MET A 2 1.69 5.47 13.52
N ALA A 3 1.27 6.48 14.28
CA ALA A 3 0.12 6.38 15.17
C ALA A 3 -1.18 6.02 14.43
N ILE A 4 -1.29 6.38 13.14
CA ILE A 4 -2.43 6.01 12.28
C ILE A 4 -2.49 4.50 12.13
N LEU A 5 -1.38 3.87 11.74
CA LEU A 5 -1.31 2.40 11.63
C LEU A 5 -1.62 1.72 12.96
N TRP A 6 -1.12 2.26 14.07
CA TRP A 6 -1.41 1.71 15.40
C TRP A 6 -2.91 1.76 15.74
N ARG A 7 -3.63 2.82 15.31
CA ARG A 7 -5.08 2.94 15.49
C ARG A 7 -5.83 1.80 14.79
N TYR A 8 -5.40 1.39 13.60
CA TYR A 8 -6.00 0.27 12.85
C TYR A 8 -5.56 -1.10 13.38
N LEU A 9 -4.34 -1.22 13.93
CA LEU A 9 -3.88 -2.49 14.52
C LEU A 9 -4.48 -2.76 15.91
N ARG A 10 -4.83 -1.71 16.67
CA ARG A 10 -5.30 -1.82 18.06
C ARG A 10 -6.58 -2.68 18.24
N PRO A 11 -7.62 -2.56 17.40
CA PRO A 11 -8.79 -3.45 17.45
C PRO A 11 -8.40 -4.92 17.29
N HIS A 12 -7.40 -5.19 16.46
CA HIS A 12 -6.92 -6.53 16.11
C HIS A 12 -5.76 -7.01 17.00
N ARG A 13 -5.61 -6.46 18.22
CA ARG A 13 -4.52 -6.82 19.16
C ARG A 13 -4.42 -8.32 19.46
N GLY A 14 -5.54 -9.04 19.45
CA GLY A 14 -5.56 -10.49 19.63
C GLY A 14 -4.89 -11.24 18.48
N LEU A 15 -5.16 -10.83 17.24
CA LEU A 15 -4.50 -11.37 16.04
C LEU A 15 -3.02 -11.02 16.02
N VAL A 16 -2.65 -9.78 16.37
CA VAL A 16 -1.24 -9.36 16.48
C VAL A 16 -0.48 -10.24 17.49
N ALA A 17 -1.04 -10.43 18.69
CA ALA A 17 -0.43 -11.27 19.71
C ALA A 17 -0.31 -12.74 19.26
N LEU A 18 -1.35 -13.28 18.64
CA LEU A 18 -1.35 -14.64 18.10
C LEU A 18 -0.28 -14.82 17.01
N THR A 19 -0.17 -13.86 16.08
CA THR A 19 0.84 -13.89 15.02
C THR A 19 2.25 -13.87 15.60
N LEU A 20 2.54 -12.99 16.57
CA LEU A 20 3.85 -12.92 17.22
C LEU A 20 4.16 -14.20 18.01
N LEU A 21 3.16 -14.75 18.71
CA LEU A 21 3.33 -16.01 19.44
C LEU A 21 3.67 -17.16 18.49
N LEU A 22 2.88 -17.35 17.42
CA LEU A 22 3.12 -18.39 16.44
C LEU A 22 4.45 -18.22 15.71
N ALA A 23 4.84 -16.97 15.40
CA ALA A 23 6.14 -16.68 14.79
C ALA A 23 7.29 -17.07 15.74
N GLY A 24 7.13 -16.81 17.04
CA GLY A 24 8.11 -17.16 18.06
C GLY A 24 8.23 -18.67 18.21
N VAL A 25 7.10 -19.38 18.31
CA VAL A 25 7.04 -20.84 18.39
C VAL A 25 7.67 -21.47 17.14
N ALA A 26 7.29 -21.04 15.95
CA ALA A 26 7.83 -21.55 14.69
C ALA A 26 9.35 -21.35 14.61
N GLN A 27 9.84 -20.16 15.00
CA GLN A 27 11.27 -19.85 15.01
C GLN A 27 12.03 -20.71 16.01
N VAL A 28 11.52 -20.87 17.24
CA VAL A 28 12.16 -21.69 18.27
C VAL A 28 12.20 -23.16 17.84
N LEU A 29 11.09 -23.72 17.33
CA LEU A 29 11.07 -25.11 16.84
C LEU A 29 12.07 -25.34 15.70
N THR A 30 12.19 -24.38 14.79
CA THR A 30 13.19 -24.43 13.70
C THR A 30 14.63 -24.41 14.23
N LEU A 31 14.88 -23.71 15.34
CA LEU A 31 16.20 -23.64 15.98
C LEU A 31 16.50 -24.83 16.90
N VAL A 32 15.49 -25.58 17.33
CA VAL A 32 15.65 -26.81 18.11
C VAL A 32 16.12 -27.98 17.23
N ASP A 33 15.72 -28.02 15.97
CA ASP A 33 16.11 -29.09 15.02
C ASP A 33 17.65 -29.30 14.93
N PRO A 34 18.48 -28.25 14.77
CA PRO A 34 19.93 -28.36 14.88
C PRO A 34 20.47 -28.98 16.17
N LEU A 35 19.81 -28.73 17.31
CA LEU A 35 20.22 -29.28 18.60
C LEU A 35 19.96 -30.79 18.68
N ILE A 36 18.89 -31.26 18.03
CA ILE A 36 18.59 -32.69 17.93
C ILE A 36 19.67 -33.37 17.08
N PHE A 37 20.01 -32.76 15.94
CA PHE A 37 21.08 -33.27 15.08
C PHE A 37 22.43 -33.34 15.81
N GLY A 38 22.80 -32.28 16.54
CA GLY A 38 24.02 -32.28 17.36
C GLY A 38 24.06 -33.42 18.38
N ARG A 39 22.94 -33.70 19.05
CA ARG A 39 22.84 -34.85 19.98
C ARG A 39 22.96 -36.20 19.30
N ILE A 40 22.44 -36.34 18.08
CA ILE A 40 22.59 -37.58 17.29
C ILE A 40 24.06 -37.84 17.03
N VAL A 41 24.80 -36.80 16.62
CA VAL A 41 26.23 -36.91 16.34
C VAL A 41 27.02 -37.27 17.60
N ASP A 42 26.79 -36.55 18.71
CA ASP A 42 27.56 -36.76 19.94
C ASP A 42 27.30 -38.10 20.60
N ARG A 43 26.05 -38.55 20.66
CA ARG A 43 25.69 -39.76 21.43
C ARG A 43 25.70 -41.04 20.61
N TYR A 44 25.44 -40.96 19.30
CA TYR A 44 25.24 -42.15 18.47
C TYR A 44 26.28 -42.28 17.35
N ALA A 45 26.70 -41.18 16.71
CA ALA A 45 27.70 -41.26 15.65
C ALA A 45 29.13 -41.42 16.19
N LEU A 46 29.48 -40.70 17.26
CA LEU A 46 30.80 -40.80 17.89
C LEU A 46 30.95 -42.01 18.83
N ASN A 47 29.83 -42.66 19.18
CA ASN A 47 29.73 -43.81 20.08
C ASN A 47 30.70 -43.77 21.30
N PRO A 48 30.70 -42.71 22.11
CA PRO A 48 31.64 -42.57 23.23
C PRO A 48 31.48 -43.67 24.29
N GLU A 49 30.32 -44.33 24.35
CA GLU A 49 29.99 -45.37 25.32
C GLU A 49 30.15 -46.81 24.80
N GLY A 50 30.60 -47.00 23.55
CA GLY A 50 30.85 -48.35 23.00
C GLY A 50 29.60 -49.23 22.85
N ARG A 51 28.44 -48.62 22.58
CA ARG A 51 27.14 -49.32 22.48
C ARG A 51 27.07 -50.21 21.22
N PRO A 52 26.29 -51.31 21.25
CA PRO A 52 26.09 -52.17 20.09
C PRO A 52 25.32 -51.46 18.96
N GLU A 53 25.61 -51.83 17.72
CA GLU A 53 25.09 -51.18 16.51
C GLU A 53 23.55 -51.08 16.50
N ALA A 54 22.85 -52.13 16.95
CA ALA A 54 21.39 -52.15 17.02
C ALA A 54 20.82 -51.06 17.95
N GLU A 55 21.47 -50.77 19.09
CA GLU A 55 21.07 -49.70 19.99
C GLU A 55 21.39 -48.33 19.42
N LEU A 56 22.49 -48.20 18.67
CA LEU A 56 22.86 -46.97 17.98
C LEU A 56 21.82 -46.60 16.92
N VAL A 57 21.47 -47.57 16.06
CA VAL A 57 20.47 -47.39 15.00
C VAL A 57 19.10 -47.09 15.59
N ARG A 58 18.67 -47.82 16.63
CA ARG A 58 17.36 -47.59 17.25
C ARG A 58 17.28 -46.22 17.92
N GLY A 59 18.34 -45.80 18.61
CA GLY A 59 18.39 -44.49 19.25
C GLY A 59 18.48 -43.34 18.24
N ALA A 60 19.29 -43.48 17.19
CA ALA A 60 19.36 -42.50 16.11
C ALA A 60 18.02 -42.38 15.37
N LEU A 61 17.35 -43.49 15.04
CA LEU A 61 16.00 -43.49 14.45
C LEU A 61 14.97 -42.83 15.37
N GLY A 62 15.05 -43.07 16.68
CA GLY A 62 14.19 -42.40 17.66
C GLY A 62 14.35 -40.88 17.63
N TRP A 63 15.58 -40.38 17.64
CA TRP A 63 15.86 -38.94 17.56
C TRP A 63 15.53 -38.34 16.18
N LEU A 64 15.72 -39.09 15.10
CA LEU A 64 15.29 -38.67 13.76
C LEU A 64 13.77 -38.53 13.66
N LEU A 65 13.01 -39.44 14.30
CA LEU A 65 11.56 -39.31 14.38
C LEU A 65 11.16 -38.07 15.19
N VAL A 66 11.82 -37.80 16.30
CA VAL A 66 11.62 -36.56 17.07
C VAL A 66 11.94 -35.33 16.23
N ALA A 67 13.06 -35.32 15.49
CA ALA A 67 13.41 -34.23 14.58
C ALA A 67 12.34 -34.03 13.50
N ALA A 68 11.84 -35.12 12.89
CA ALA A 68 10.77 -35.05 11.89
C ALA A 68 9.48 -34.47 12.46
N VAL A 69 9.09 -34.86 13.68
CA VAL A 69 7.91 -34.30 14.38
C VAL A 69 8.10 -32.82 14.70
N VAL A 70 9.28 -32.42 15.19
CA VAL A 70 9.60 -31.01 15.48
C VAL A 70 9.61 -30.18 14.21
N ALA A 71 10.19 -30.68 13.11
CA ALA A 71 10.20 -30.02 11.81
C ALA A 71 8.78 -29.87 11.24
N LEU A 72 7.93 -30.88 11.38
CA LEU A 72 6.53 -30.81 10.98
C LEU A 72 5.76 -29.78 11.82
N ALA A 73 5.97 -29.77 13.14
CA ALA A 73 5.37 -28.80 14.04
C ALA A 73 5.83 -27.36 13.72
N ALA A 74 7.11 -27.16 13.41
CA ALA A 74 7.65 -25.87 12.99
C ALA A 74 7.00 -25.38 11.69
N ARG A 75 6.88 -26.27 10.68
CA ARG A 75 6.21 -25.95 9.41
C ARG A 75 4.73 -25.62 9.59
N LEU A 76 4.02 -26.39 10.42
CA LEU A 76 2.61 -26.14 10.72
C LEU A 76 2.42 -24.81 11.45
N ALA A 77 3.24 -24.54 12.48
CA ALA A 77 3.22 -23.26 13.19
C ALA A 77 3.51 -22.09 12.24
N SER A 78 4.50 -22.22 11.35
CA SER A 78 4.81 -21.21 10.34
C SER A 78 3.67 -21.00 9.34
N ALA A 79 3.00 -22.06 8.88
CA ALA A 79 1.88 -21.95 7.95
C ALA A 79 0.67 -21.25 8.58
N ILE A 80 0.33 -21.62 9.82
CA ILE A 80 -0.74 -20.95 10.58
C ILE A 80 -0.35 -19.49 10.85
N GLN A 81 0.91 -19.24 11.22
CA GLN A 81 1.42 -17.89 11.44
C GLN A 81 1.27 -17.01 10.20
N GLU A 82 1.66 -17.52 9.02
CA GLU A 82 1.57 -16.77 7.76
C GLU A 82 0.11 -16.49 7.39
N TYR A 83 -0.78 -17.46 7.58
CA TYR A 83 -2.21 -17.28 7.36
C TYR A 83 -2.80 -16.18 8.27
N VAL A 84 -2.53 -16.25 9.58
CA VAL A 84 -3.03 -15.25 10.56
C VAL A 84 -2.43 -13.88 10.28
N LEU A 85 -1.13 -13.79 9.93
CA LEU A 85 -0.49 -12.55 9.52
C LEU A 85 -1.14 -11.95 8.28
N ARG A 86 -1.42 -12.78 7.26
CA ARG A 86 -2.07 -12.34 6.02
C ARG A 86 -3.50 -11.87 6.30
N LEU A 87 -4.25 -12.58 7.14
CA LEU A 87 -5.58 -12.15 7.58
C LEU A 87 -5.51 -10.76 8.25
N LEU A 88 -4.63 -10.59 9.25
CA LEU A 88 -4.44 -9.32 9.94
C LEU A 88 -4.12 -8.17 8.96
N VAL A 89 -3.16 -8.38 8.07
CA VAL A 89 -2.70 -7.36 7.13
C VAL A 89 -3.76 -7.02 6.08
N GLN A 90 -4.48 -8.01 5.56
CA GLN A 90 -5.56 -7.78 4.59
C GLN A 90 -6.77 -7.08 5.24
N THR A 91 -7.13 -7.43 6.48
CA THR A 91 -8.20 -6.76 7.22
C THR A 91 -7.85 -5.29 7.48
N VAL A 92 -6.67 -5.01 8.03
CA VAL A 92 -6.21 -3.63 8.26
C VAL A 92 -6.12 -2.84 6.95
N GLY A 93 -5.58 -3.45 5.90
CA GLY A 93 -5.48 -2.82 4.58
C GLY A 93 -6.84 -2.49 3.95
N MET A 94 -7.83 -3.36 4.14
CA MET A 94 -9.22 -3.14 3.72
C MET A 94 -9.88 -1.99 4.50
N GLU A 95 -9.74 -1.98 5.83
CA GLU A 95 -10.29 -0.90 6.67
C GLU A 95 -9.74 0.47 6.28
N MET A 96 -8.42 0.57 6.13
CA MET A 96 -7.77 1.82 5.70
C MET A 96 -8.23 2.26 4.30
N PHE A 97 -8.38 1.31 3.37
CA PHE A 97 -8.86 1.60 2.02
C PHE A 97 -10.31 2.10 2.04
N ASN A 98 -11.20 1.43 2.79
CA ASN A 98 -12.61 1.80 2.90
C ASN A 98 -12.79 3.15 3.59
N ASP A 99 -12.06 3.42 4.68
CA ASP A 99 -12.09 4.71 5.37
C ASP A 99 -11.60 5.84 4.45
N GLY A 100 -10.51 5.61 3.71
CA GLY A 100 -9.98 6.57 2.75
C GLY A 100 -10.92 6.81 1.58
N LEU A 101 -11.58 5.77 1.06
CA LEU A 101 -12.61 5.88 0.02
C LEU A 101 -13.82 6.67 0.54
N HIS A 102 -14.33 6.32 1.72
CA HIS A 102 -15.46 7.01 2.34
C HIS A 102 -15.13 8.47 2.64
N ARG A 103 -13.89 8.78 3.04
CA ARG A 103 -13.44 10.17 3.21
C ARG A 103 -13.40 10.91 1.87
N THR A 104 -12.84 10.28 0.84
CA THR A 104 -12.70 10.85 -0.51
C THR A 104 -14.05 11.26 -1.08
N LEU A 105 -15.06 10.39 -0.97
CA LEU A 105 -16.43 10.65 -1.45
C LEU A 105 -17.17 11.76 -0.67
N ARG A 106 -16.61 12.21 0.46
CA ARG A 106 -17.16 13.30 1.27
C ARG A 106 -16.37 14.58 1.16
N LEU A 107 -15.27 14.60 0.40
CA LEU A 107 -14.51 15.84 0.16
C LEU A 107 -15.40 16.85 -0.56
N SER A 108 -15.09 18.13 -0.38
CA SER A 108 -15.76 19.17 -1.18
C SER A 108 -15.45 18.97 -2.66
N PHE A 109 -16.38 19.39 -3.53
CA PHE A 109 -16.18 19.29 -4.98
C PHE A 109 -14.92 20.03 -5.44
N GLN A 110 -14.59 21.17 -4.81
CA GLN A 110 -13.36 21.93 -5.07
C GLN A 110 -12.09 21.09 -4.84
N GLU A 111 -12.02 20.37 -3.71
CA GLU A 111 -10.87 19.49 -3.41
C GLU A 111 -10.79 18.28 -4.35
N MET A 112 -11.94 17.82 -4.88
CA MET A 112 -11.99 16.75 -5.88
C MET A 112 -11.63 17.23 -7.29
N GLU A 113 -11.96 18.47 -7.66
CA GLU A 113 -11.63 19.03 -8.97
C GLU A 113 -10.11 19.27 -9.11
N ASP A 114 -9.45 19.66 -8.02
CA ASP A 114 -7.99 19.85 -7.97
C ASP A 114 -7.20 18.53 -7.94
N ARG A 115 -7.84 17.40 -7.57
CA ARG A 115 -7.19 16.09 -7.45
C ARG A 115 -7.60 15.17 -8.57
N SER A 116 -6.64 14.51 -9.23
CA SER A 116 -7.01 13.45 -10.17
C SER A 116 -7.57 12.24 -9.42
N SER A 117 -8.68 11.68 -9.92
CA SER A 117 -9.27 10.45 -9.36
C SER A 117 -8.27 9.28 -9.34
N GLY A 118 -7.40 9.22 -10.36
CA GLY A 118 -6.31 8.25 -10.44
C GLY A 118 -5.23 8.44 -9.36
N GLU A 119 -4.91 9.68 -8.99
CA GLU A 119 -3.96 9.97 -7.92
C GLU A 119 -4.48 9.54 -6.55
N THR A 120 -5.77 9.77 -6.27
CA THR A 120 -6.38 9.34 -5.00
C THR A 120 -6.43 7.82 -4.90
N MET A 121 -6.80 7.13 -5.98
CA MET A 121 -6.76 5.66 -6.03
C MET A 121 -5.34 5.11 -5.85
N ALA A 122 -4.35 5.71 -6.52
CA ALA A 122 -2.95 5.33 -6.38
C ALA A 122 -2.45 5.52 -4.95
N LEU A 123 -2.86 6.60 -4.28
CA LEU A 123 -2.55 6.85 -2.87
C LEU A 123 -3.15 5.77 -1.97
N LEU A 124 -4.45 5.49 -2.06
CA LEU A 124 -5.11 4.49 -1.21
C LEU A 124 -4.50 3.10 -1.40
N SER A 125 -4.24 2.70 -2.64
CA SER A 125 -3.58 1.44 -2.96
C SER A 125 -2.15 1.37 -2.41
N LYS A 126 -1.38 2.45 -2.57
CA LYS A 126 0.00 2.54 -2.08
C LYS A 126 0.08 2.43 -0.56
N VAL A 127 -0.82 3.10 0.16
CA VAL A 127 -0.89 3.05 1.64
C VAL A 127 -1.12 1.62 2.13
N ARG A 128 -2.05 0.90 1.51
CA ARG A 128 -2.31 -0.51 1.80
C ARG A 128 -1.06 -1.37 1.57
N ILE A 129 -0.43 -1.25 0.39
CA ILE A 129 0.75 -2.05 0.02
C ILE A 129 1.96 -1.76 0.93
N ASP A 130 2.26 -0.49 1.20
CA ASP A 130 3.43 -0.11 2.00
C ASP A 130 3.26 -0.54 3.46
N THR A 131 2.04 -0.42 4.00
CA THR A 131 1.70 -0.89 5.35
C THR A 131 1.80 -2.42 5.43
N GLU A 132 1.27 -3.13 4.44
CA GLU A 132 1.39 -4.59 4.33
C GLU A 132 2.86 -5.05 4.35
N ARG A 133 3.70 -4.42 3.52
CA ARG A 133 5.13 -4.73 3.46
C ARG A 133 5.84 -4.44 4.79
N PHE A 134 5.46 -3.37 5.48
CA PHE A 134 6.06 -3.02 6.77
C PHE A 134 5.66 -4.01 7.87
N VAL A 135 4.38 -4.37 7.99
CA VAL A 135 3.91 -5.33 9.00
C VAL A 135 4.51 -6.72 8.73
N ASN A 136 4.50 -7.18 7.49
CA ASN A 136 5.15 -8.44 7.09
C ASN A 136 6.65 -8.45 7.43
N ALA A 137 7.38 -7.39 7.08
CA ALA A 137 8.80 -7.29 7.41
C ALA A 137 9.05 -7.23 8.93
N SER A 138 8.15 -6.59 9.68
CA SER A 138 8.28 -6.50 11.15
C SER A 138 8.10 -7.85 11.83
N VAL A 139 7.16 -8.68 11.37
CA VAL A 139 6.92 -10.01 11.93
C VAL A 139 7.94 -11.03 11.38
N SER A 140 8.03 -11.17 10.06
CA SER A 140 8.79 -12.25 9.45
C SER A 140 10.30 -12.02 9.48
N ILE A 141 10.77 -10.78 9.53
CA ILE A 141 12.20 -10.46 9.53
C ILE A 141 12.63 -9.97 10.91
N LEU A 142 12.09 -8.83 11.38
CA LEU A 142 12.57 -8.20 12.60
C LEU A 142 12.32 -9.08 13.83
N TYR A 143 11.07 -9.52 14.02
CA TYR A 143 10.71 -10.35 15.18
C TYR A 143 11.36 -11.74 15.12
N SER A 144 11.35 -12.42 13.97
CA SER A 144 12.08 -13.69 13.80
C SER A 144 13.58 -13.55 14.09
N SER A 145 14.21 -12.46 13.65
CA SER A 145 15.63 -12.18 13.95
C SER A 145 15.86 -11.94 15.44
N LEU A 146 14.96 -11.22 16.12
CA LEU A 146 15.05 -10.99 17.57
C LEU A 146 14.94 -12.30 18.35
N VAL A 147 13.98 -13.16 17.99
CA VAL A 147 13.84 -14.50 18.59
C VAL A 147 15.06 -15.36 18.30
N GLY A 148 15.58 -15.32 17.08
CA GLY A 148 16.79 -16.04 16.69
C GLY A 148 18.04 -15.59 17.45
N ILE A 149 18.26 -14.28 17.58
CA ILE A 149 19.36 -13.71 18.37
C ILE A 149 19.18 -14.08 19.85
N GLY A 150 17.96 -13.98 20.40
CA GLY A 150 17.67 -14.36 21.78
C GLY A 150 17.99 -15.83 22.06
N PHE A 151 17.59 -16.72 21.14
CA PHE A 151 17.92 -18.14 21.21
C PHE A 151 19.42 -18.39 21.13
N LEU A 152 20.13 -17.69 20.23
CA LEU A 152 21.57 -17.78 20.09
C LEU A 152 22.32 -17.32 21.34
N VAL A 153 21.88 -16.23 21.96
CA VAL A 153 22.44 -15.73 23.23
C VAL A 153 22.19 -16.74 24.35
N TRP A 154 20.97 -17.27 24.47
CA TRP A 154 20.65 -18.32 25.44
C TRP A 154 21.52 -19.57 25.25
N TYR A 155 21.67 -20.04 24.01
CA TYR A 155 22.49 -21.20 23.68
C TYR A 155 23.99 -20.93 23.90
N GLY A 156 24.45 -19.71 23.62
CA GLY A 156 25.81 -19.27 23.88
C GLY A 156 26.14 -19.21 25.38
N ILE A 157 25.25 -18.67 26.21
CA ILE A 157 25.43 -18.61 27.68
C ILE A 157 25.48 -20.01 28.28
N THR A 158 24.61 -20.93 27.83
CA THR A 158 24.55 -22.29 28.37
C THR A 158 25.75 -23.16 27.99
N ARG A 159 26.47 -22.85 26.90
CA ARG A 159 27.62 -23.62 26.42
C ARG A 159 28.95 -22.91 26.60
N HIS A 160 29.15 -21.77 25.92
CA HIS A 160 30.41 -21.03 25.98
C HIS A 160 30.22 -19.54 25.63
N TRP A 161 30.52 -18.66 26.60
CA TRP A 161 30.27 -17.21 26.51
C TRP A 161 31.02 -16.50 25.37
N LEU A 162 32.18 -17.02 24.94
CA LEU A 162 33.03 -16.45 23.87
C LEU A 162 32.31 -16.34 22.52
N LEU A 163 31.21 -17.06 22.36
CA LEU A 163 30.39 -17.04 21.15
C LEU A 163 29.53 -15.77 21.03
N ILE A 164 29.10 -15.20 22.16
CA ILE A 164 28.27 -13.99 22.21
C ILE A 164 28.95 -12.79 21.53
N PRO A 165 30.20 -12.41 21.85
CA PRO A 165 30.85 -11.29 21.17
C PRO A 165 31.13 -11.58 19.69
N ALA A 166 31.49 -12.82 19.32
CA ALA A 166 31.69 -13.20 17.92
C ALA A 166 30.41 -13.03 17.09
N PHE A 167 29.26 -13.45 17.64
CA PHE A 167 27.95 -13.28 17.02
C PHE A 167 27.47 -11.82 17.03
N GLY A 168 27.72 -11.08 18.12
CA GLY A 168 27.38 -9.67 18.23
C GLY A 168 28.08 -8.83 17.16
N ILE A 169 29.38 -9.06 16.94
CA ILE A 169 30.14 -8.45 15.85
C ILE A 169 29.52 -8.85 14.50
N GLY A 170 29.17 -10.13 14.33
CA GLY A 170 28.53 -10.60 13.11
C GLY A 170 27.21 -9.90 12.78
N VAL A 171 26.32 -9.74 13.76
CA VAL A 171 25.04 -9.02 13.62
C VAL A 171 25.28 -7.54 13.28
N LEU A 172 26.23 -6.88 13.95
CA LEU A 172 26.55 -5.46 13.70
C LEU A 172 27.12 -5.25 12.29
N VAL A 173 28.03 -6.12 11.85
CA VAL A 173 28.62 -6.09 10.51
C VAL A 173 27.53 -6.36 9.46
N LEU A 174 26.69 -7.38 9.67
CA LEU A 174 25.59 -7.71 8.76
C LEU A 174 24.60 -6.55 8.64
N GLY A 175 24.08 -6.06 9.77
CA GLY A 175 23.08 -5.00 9.79
C GLY A 175 23.59 -3.69 9.17
N SER A 176 24.83 -3.29 9.47
CA SER A 176 25.42 -2.08 8.89
C SER A 176 25.65 -2.20 7.38
N LEU A 177 26.24 -3.30 6.92
CA LEU A 177 26.58 -3.52 5.52
C LEU A 177 25.32 -3.66 4.65
N THR A 178 24.34 -4.44 5.12
CA THR A 178 23.03 -4.57 4.48
C THR A 178 22.30 -3.22 4.44
N GLY A 179 22.30 -2.46 5.54
CA GLY A 179 21.66 -1.14 5.58
C GLY A 179 22.24 -0.15 4.58
N LEU A 180 23.58 -0.12 4.43
CA LEU A 180 24.26 0.69 3.42
C LEU A 180 23.90 0.28 1.99
N LEU A 181 23.86 -1.03 1.73
CA LEU A 181 23.48 -1.56 0.42
C LEU A 181 22.04 -1.20 0.07
N SER A 182 21.08 -1.51 0.97
CA SER A 182 19.66 -1.19 0.81
C SER A 182 19.44 0.29 0.48
N ARG A 183 20.14 1.21 1.16
CA ARG A 183 20.07 2.66 0.86
C ARG A 183 20.54 2.99 -0.56
N LYS A 184 21.71 2.48 -0.98
CA LYS A 184 22.25 2.74 -2.33
C LYS A 184 21.38 2.17 -3.44
N ILE A 185 20.87 0.94 -3.27
CA ILE A 185 19.95 0.30 -4.23
C ILE A 185 18.71 1.17 -4.40
N LYS A 186 18.13 1.65 -3.30
CA LYS A 186 16.88 2.41 -3.34
C LYS A 186 17.01 3.76 -4.03
N THR A 187 18.14 4.45 -3.87
CA THR A 187 18.38 5.72 -4.58
C THR A 187 18.33 5.52 -6.10
N VAL A 188 18.97 4.46 -6.61
CA VAL A 188 18.95 4.14 -8.04
C VAL A 188 17.57 3.60 -8.45
N GLN A 189 16.94 2.75 -7.63
CA GLN A 189 15.58 2.25 -7.87
C GLN A 189 14.56 3.38 -8.02
N ARG A 190 14.66 4.44 -7.21
CA ARG A 190 13.79 5.62 -7.32
C ARG A 190 13.96 6.34 -8.66
N GLN A 191 15.19 6.41 -9.19
CA GLN A 191 15.44 6.99 -10.51
C GLN A 191 14.82 6.14 -11.62
N VAL A 192 14.98 4.81 -11.56
CA VAL A 192 14.33 3.87 -12.50
C VAL A 192 12.81 4.05 -12.46
N VAL A 193 12.20 3.97 -11.28
CA VAL A 193 10.74 4.12 -11.12
C VAL A 193 10.26 5.46 -11.67
N ARG A 194 10.96 6.56 -11.38
CA ARG A 194 10.60 7.89 -11.91
C ARG A 194 10.63 7.93 -13.44
N GLU A 195 11.68 7.38 -14.07
CA GLU A 195 11.75 7.31 -15.54
C GLU A 195 10.70 6.37 -16.12
N THR A 196 10.40 5.25 -15.46
CA THR A 196 9.30 4.35 -15.86
C THR A 196 7.95 5.06 -15.79
N THR A 197 7.67 5.83 -14.74
CA THR A 197 6.44 6.62 -14.63
C THR A 197 6.35 7.69 -15.72
N ARG A 198 7.47 8.38 -16.03
CA ARG A 198 7.53 9.35 -17.14
C ARG A 198 7.23 8.68 -18.49
N MET A 199 7.82 7.51 -18.74
CA MET A 199 7.57 6.73 -19.95
C MET A 199 6.11 6.29 -20.03
N ALA A 200 5.53 5.78 -18.94
CA ALA A 200 4.13 5.39 -18.89
C ALA A 200 3.21 6.58 -19.22
N GLY A 201 3.47 7.76 -18.62
CA GLY A 201 2.74 8.99 -18.94
C GLY A 201 2.86 9.40 -20.40
N ALA A 202 4.06 9.35 -20.98
CA ALA A 202 4.28 9.63 -22.40
C ALA A 202 3.54 8.65 -23.31
N ILE A 203 3.54 7.35 -22.99
CA ILE A 203 2.79 6.34 -23.73
C ILE A 203 1.28 6.63 -23.64
N THR A 204 0.76 6.94 -22.45
CA THR A 204 -0.65 7.28 -22.28
C THR A 204 -1.05 8.50 -23.09
N GLU A 205 -0.22 9.55 -23.12
CA GLU A 205 -0.45 10.74 -23.94
C GLU A 205 -0.49 10.40 -25.44
N SER A 206 0.47 9.60 -25.93
CA SER A 206 0.55 9.21 -27.32
C SER A 206 -0.60 8.29 -27.76
N LEU A 207 -1.08 7.43 -26.86
CA LEU A 207 -2.25 6.59 -27.11
C LEU A 207 -3.55 7.40 -27.07
N ARG A 208 -3.70 8.34 -26.14
CA ARG A 208 -4.86 9.23 -26.08
C ARG A 208 -4.96 10.11 -27.32
N ASN A 209 -3.81 10.55 -27.83
CA ASN A 209 -3.69 11.38 -29.03
C ASN A 209 -3.34 10.55 -30.28
N ILE A 210 -3.69 9.26 -30.32
CA ILE A 210 -3.28 8.37 -31.41
C ILE A 210 -3.84 8.83 -32.76
N GLU A 211 -5.04 9.43 -32.76
CA GLU A 211 -5.66 10.00 -33.96
C GLU A 211 -4.77 11.09 -34.57
N LEU A 212 -4.24 12.01 -33.75
CA LEU A 212 -3.33 13.06 -34.18
C LEU A 212 -2.00 12.49 -34.70
N VAL A 213 -1.44 11.50 -33.99
CA VAL A 213 -0.19 10.85 -34.40
C VAL A 213 -0.35 10.15 -35.75
N LYS A 214 -1.52 9.55 -36.01
CA LYS A 214 -1.84 8.85 -37.27
C LYS A 214 -2.17 9.82 -38.40
N SER A 215 -3.00 10.83 -38.15
CA SER A 215 -3.44 11.80 -39.16
C SER A 215 -2.28 12.66 -39.68
N LEU A 216 -1.30 12.96 -38.81
CA LEU A 216 -0.10 13.72 -39.17
C LEU A 216 1.10 12.85 -39.60
N GLY A 217 0.96 11.51 -39.65
CA GLY A 217 2.04 10.61 -40.06
C GLY A 217 3.25 10.55 -39.12
N LEU A 218 3.10 10.96 -37.86
CA LEU A 218 4.20 11.14 -36.89
C LEU A 218 4.70 9.84 -36.24
N THR A 219 4.25 8.67 -36.70
CA THR A 219 4.49 7.38 -36.04
C THR A 219 5.98 7.08 -35.80
N ARG A 220 6.86 7.38 -36.78
CA ARG A 220 8.31 7.14 -36.64
C ARG A 220 8.98 8.07 -35.63
N ALA A 221 8.61 9.36 -35.64
CA ALA A 221 9.14 10.34 -34.70
C ALA A 221 8.72 9.98 -33.26
N GLU A 222 7.45 9.58 -33.10
CA GLU A 222 6.92 9.17 -31.81
C GLU A 222 7.57 7.87 -31.29
N PHE A 223 7.79 6.89 -32.17
CA PHE A 223 8.54 5.68 -31.83
C PHE A 223 9.99 6.01 -31.39
N GLY A 224 10.66 6.95 -32.08
CA GLY A 224 11.99 7.44 -31.69
C GLY A 224 11.99 8.08 -30.30
N ARG A 225 10.98 8.90 -30.00
CA ARG A 225 10.79 9.52 -28.68
C ARG A 225 10.59 8.47 -27.59
N LEU A 226 9.69 7.50 -27.79
CA LEU A 226 9.39 6.44 -26.83
C LEU A 226 10.56 5.47 -26.61
N SER A 227 11.22 5.04 -27.69
CA SER A 227 12.41 4.17 -27.59
C SER A 227 13.59 4.84 -26.85
N GLY A 228 13.68 6.17 -26.91
CA GLY A 228 14.62 6.96 -26.11
C GLY A 228 14.41 6.77 -24.60
N TYR A 229 13.16 6.74 -24.13
CA TYR A 229 12.85 6.43 -22.72
C TYR A 229 13.24 4.99 -22.38
N THR A 230 12.90 4.03 -23.23
CA THR A 230 13.25 2.61 -23.03
C THR A 230 14.77 2.44 -22.89
N LYS A 231 15.56 3.13 -23.72
CA LYS A 231 17.03 3.09 -23.64
C LYS A 231 17.56 3.70 -22.33
N ARG A 232 17.04 4.85 -21.90
CA ARG A 232 17.44 5.46 -20.61
C ARG A 232 17.11 4.55 -19.42
N ILE A 233 15.95 3.91 -19.43
CA ILE A 233 15.56 2.93 -18.40
C ILE A 233 16.53 1.75 -18.41
N PHE A 234 16.87 1.23 -19.60
CA PHE A 234 17.86 0.16 -19.74
C PHE A 234 19.23 0.58 -19.17
N ASP A 235 19.73 1.77 -19.51
CA ASP A 235 21.02 2.28 -19.01
C ASP A 235 21.02 2.44 -17.48
N LEU A 236 19.91 2.93 -16.91
CA LEU A 236 19.73 3.06 -15.47
C LEU A 236 19.67 1.69 -14.76
N GLU A 237 18.94 0.72 -15.32
CA GLU A 237 18.90 -0.65 -14.80
C GLU A 237 20.28 -1.31 -14.89
N MET A 238 21.02 -1.11 -15.98
CA MET A 238 22.37 -1.67 -16.10
C MET A 238 23.35 -1.02 -15.10
N ALA A 239 23.26 0.30 -14.90
CA ALA A 239 24.02 1.01 -13.88
C ALA A 239 23.68 0.53 -12.45
N LYS A 240 22.40 0.24 -12.19
CA LYS A 240 21.94 -0.39 -10.95
C LYS A 240 22.57 -1.77 -10.79
N VAL A 241 22.41 -2.67 -11.77
CA VAL A 241 22.95 -4.04 -11.72
C VAL A 241 24.46 -4.02 -11.44
N LYS A 242 25.23 -3.18 -12.14
CA LYS A 242 26.69 -3.05 -11.93
C LYS A 242 27.02 -2.67 -10.49
N LYS A 243 26.32 -1.68 -9.91
CA LYS A 243 26.53 -1.25 -8.52
C LYS A 243 26.06 -2.29 -7.51
N VAL A 244 24.89 -2.88 -7.72
CA VAL A 244 24.29 -3.88 -6.81
C VAL A 244 25.14 -5.14 -6.78
N ARG A 245 25.56 -5.67 -7.94
CA ARG A 245 26.39 -6.88 -8.02
C ARG A 245 27.75 -6.68 -7.36
N GLY A 246 28.39 -5.52 -7.57
CA GLY A 246 29.66 -5.22 -6.90
C GLY A 246 29.54 -5.16 -5.37
N LEU A 247 28.51 -4.49 -4.85
CA LEU A 247 28.30 -4.42 -3.41
C LEU A 247 27.80 -5.75 -2.81
N ALA A 248 26.96 -6.49 -3.53
CA ALA A 248 26.50 -7.81 -3.11
C ALA A 248 27.65 -8.83 -3.09
N PHE A 249 28.60 -8.73 -4.02
CA PHE A 249 29.83 -9.50 -3.97
C PHE A 249 30.65 -9.17 -2.72
N LEU A 250 30.87 -7.88 -2.43
CA LEU A 250 31.59 -7.47 -1.21
C LEU A 250 30.88 -7.95 0.06
N GLN A 251 29.55 -7.82 0.12
CA GLN A 251 28.74 -8.34 1.21
C GLN A 251 28.88 -9.86 1.34
N GLY A 252 28.72 -10.61 0.26
CA GLY A 252 28.87 -12.06 0.26
C GLY A 252 30.24 -12.50 0.77
N THR A 253 31.31 -11.83 0.32
CA THR A 253 32.68 -12.10 0.77
C THR A 253 32.86 -11.80 2.26
N ILE A 254 32.38 -10.66 2.77
CA ILE A 254 32.47 -10.31 4.20
C ILE A 254 31.69 -11.33 5.06
N ILE A 255 30.50 -11.74 4.61
CA ILE A 255 29.69 -12.75 5.31
C ILE A 255 30.39 -14.10 5.30
N ASN A 256 31.01 -14.47 4.19
CA ASN A 256 31.77 -15.72 4.11
C ASN A 256 32.99 -15.68 5.04
N VAL A 257 33.76 -14.59 5.03
CA VAL A 257 34.89 -14.40 5.96
C VAL A 257 34.40 -14.50 7.41
N LEU A 258 33.31 -13.82 7.76
CA LEU A 258 32.70 -13.90 9.10
C LEU A 258 32.31 -15.35 9.45
N ARG A 259 31.67 -16.08 8.53
CA ARG A 259 31.30 -17.49 8.73
C ARG A 259 32.53 -18.37 8.96
N GLN A 260 33.60 -18.19 8.18
CA GLN A 260 34.85 -18.94 8.34
C GLN A 260 35.56 -18.59 9.65
N SER A 261 35.55 -17.32 10.06
CA SER A 261 36.09 -16.90 11.36
C SER A 261 35.32 -17.53 12.52
N ILE A 262 33.99 -17.58 12.45
CA ILE A 262 33.17 -18.24 13.48
C ILE A 262 33.42 -19.75 13.48
N LEU A 263 33.50 -20.39 12.31
CA LEU A 263 33.84 -21.81 12.21
C LEU A 263 35.22 -22.10 12.81
N PHE A 264 36.21 -21.25 12.56
CA PHE A 264 37.53 -21.36 13.16
C PHE A 264 37.48 -21.23 14.69
N ILE A 265 36.71 -20.28 15.23
CA ILE A 265 36.49 -20.14 16.68
C ILE A 265 35.84 -21.41 17.26
N LEU A 266 34.83 -21.97 16.59
CA LEU A 266 34.16 -23.21 17.01
C LEU A 266 35.12 -24.40 17.01
N LEU A 267 35.93 -24.56 15.95
CA LEU A 267 36.96 -25.60 15.87
C LEU A 267 38.03 -25.42 16.95
N TRP A 268 38.47 -24.19 17.19
CA TRP A 268 39.44 -23.89 18.25
C TRP A 268 38.91 -24.22 19.64
N LEU A 269 37.62 -24.00 19.89
CA LEU A 269 36.95 -24.40 21.13
C LEU A 269 36.84 -25.93 21.26
N ILE A 270 36.65 -26.67 20.16
CA ILE A 270 36.73 -28.14 20.15
C ILE A 270 38.15 -28.60 20.50
N PHE A 271 39.20 -27.98 19.94
CA PHE A 271 40.59 -28.31 20.28
C PHE A 271 40.94 -28.06 21.74
N ARG A 272 40.18 -27.18 22.41
CA ARG A 272 40.28 -26.89 23.85
C ARG A 272 39.34 -27.76 24.70
N GLU A 273 38.68 -28.75 24.09
CA GLU A 273 37.68 -29.64 24.72
C GLU A 273 36.51 -28.89 25.37
N ALA A 274 36.26 -27.65 24.92
CA ALA A 274 35.19 -26.80 25.44
C ALA A 274 33.85 -26.99 24.70
N LEU A 275 33.87 -27.61 23.52
CA LEU A 275 32.70 -27.91 22.70
C LEU A 275 32.81 -29.31 22.08
N SER A 276 31.66 -29.95 21.84
CA SER A 276 31.58 -31.22 21.10
C SER A 276 31.47 -31.01 19.58
N PRO A 277 31.78 -32.04 18.76
CA PRO A 277 31.55 -31.99 17.31
C PRO A 277 30.07 -31.80 16.94
N GLY A 278 29.14 -32.39 17.69
CA GLY A 278 27.71 -32.19 17.51
C GLY A 278 27.27 -30.77 17.82
N GLU A 279 27.87 -30.11 18.81
CA GLU A 279 27.63 -28.70 19.11
C GLU A 279 28.11 -27.79 17.99
N LEU A 280 29.26 -28.06 17.38
CA LEU A 280 29.73 -27.31 16.20
C LEU A 280 28.71 -27.39 15.06
N ILE A 281 28.18 -28.58 14.79
CA ILE A 281 27.20 -28.74 13.71
C ILE A 281 25.91 -27.98 14.05
N ALA A 282 25.44 -28.07 15.30
CA ALA A 282 24.27 -27.33 15.76
C ALA A 282 24.46 -25.81 15.59
N PHE A 283 25.60 -25.26 16.03
CA PHE A 283 25.94 -23.86 15.87
C PHE A 283 25.97 -23.43 14.39
N GLN A 284 26.53 -24.27 13.51
CA GLN A 284 26.61 -23.98 12.09
C GLN A 284 25.23 -23.89 11.42
N PHE A 285 24.30 -24.78 11.79
CA PHE A 285 22.93 -24.72 11.28
C PHE A 285 22.15 -23.53 11.85
N ILE A 286 22.26 -23.27 13.16
CA ILE A 286 21.64 -22.09 13.80
C ILE A 286 22.12 -20.81 13.12
N LEU A 287 23.42 -20.70 12.83
CA LEU A 287 24.01 -19.57 12.12
C LEU A 287 23.40 -19.35 10.74
N ASN A 288 23.24 -20.43 9.96
CA ASN A 288 22.65 -20.34 8.64
C ASN A 288 21.19 -19.87 8.70
N THR A 289 20.42 -20.35 9.68
CA THR A 289 19.02 -19.94 9.88
C THR A 289 18.90 -18.47 10.29
N ILE A 290 19.81 -17.97 11.12
CA ILE A 290 19.78 -16.58 11.60
C ILE A 290 20.32 -15.59 10.55
N PHE A 291 21.37 -15.96 9.80
CA PHE A 291 22.02 -15.04 8.85
C PHE A 291 21.10 -14.62 7.69
N GLY A 292 20.17 -15.48 7.27
CA GLY A 292 19.21 -15.17 6.20
C GLY A 292 18.35 -13.94 6.54
N PRO A 293 17.50 -13.99 7.59
CA PRO A 293 16.71 -12.84 8.05
C PRO A 293 17.55 -11.60 8.38
N LEU A 294 18.74 -11.77 8.97
CA LEU A 294 19.63 -10.64 9.28
C LEU A 294 20.04 -9.84 8.04
N GLN A 295 20.29 -10.51 6.92
CA GLN A 295 20.59 -9.87 5.63
C GLN A 295 19.40 -9.08 5.05
N GLN A 296 18.20 -9.22 5.62
CA GLN A 296 17.01 -8.49 5.19
C GLN A 296 16.63 -7.36 6.16
N LEU A 297 17.35 -7.17 7.28
CA LEU A 297 17.05 -6.10 8.24
C LEU A 297 17.11 -4.70 7.61
N GLY A 298 17.98 -4.49 6.61
CA GLY A 298 18.01 -3.24 5.85
C GLY A 298 16.67 -2.94 5.16
N ASN A 299 15.94 -3.97 4.72
CA ASN A 299 14.62 -3.81 4.10
C ASN A 299 13.54 -3.44 5.11
N VAL A 300 13.64 -3.87 6.37
CA VAL A 300 12.69 -3.48 7.44
C VAL A 300 12.72 -1.96 7.63
N LEU A 301 13.91 -1.37 7.77
CA LEU A 301 14.05 0.09 7.92
C LEU A 301 13.53 0.84 6.69
N LEU A 302 13.72 0.28 5.51
CA LEU A 302 13.21 0.87 4.27
C LEU A 302 11.69 0.83 4.18
N ASN A 303 11.07 -0.31 4.53
CA ASN A 303 9.63 -0.50 4.53
C ASN A 303 8.98 0.40 5.59
N HIS A 304 9.63 0.55 6.75
CA HIS A 304 9.20 1.49 7.78
C HIS A 304 9.10 2.91 7.25
N ARG A 305 10.16 3.40 6.59
CA ARG A 305 10.18 4.75 6.00
C ARG A 305 9.16 4.95 4.87
N GLU A 306 8.89 3.91 4.08
CA GLU A 306 7.86 3.96 3.03
C GLU A 306 6.45 3.99 3.62
N ALA A 307 6.16 3.10 4.56
CA ALA A 307 4.90 3.11 5.28
C ALA A 307 4.70 4.45 5.99
N GLU A 308 5.75 5.04 6.59
CA GLU A 308 5.66 6.35 7.24
C GLU A 308 5.27 7.46 6.28
N ALA A 309 5.95 7.54 5.13
CA ALA A 309 5.65 8.54 4.11
C ALA A 309 4.23 8.36 3.55
N SER A 310 3.82 7.12 3.26
CA SER A 310 2.48 6.84 2.74
C SER A 310 1.39 7.12 3.78
N LEU A 311 1.61 6.77 5.06
CA LEU A 311 0.71 7.10 6.17
C LEU A 311 0.61 8.60 6.42
N GLN A 312 1.67 9.38 6.16
CA GLN A 312 1.61 10.84 6.27
C GLN A 312 0.63 11.41 5.25
N VAL A 313 0.77 11.08 3.96
CA VAL A 313 -0.14 11.59 2.92
C VAL A 313 -1.57 11.06 3.12
N PHE A 314 -1.73 9.83 3.61
CA PHE A 314 -3.03 9.31 4.03
C PHE A 314 -3.62 10.13 5.18
N GLY A 315 -2.82 10.48 6.19
CA GLY A 315 -3.24 11.34 7.29
C GLY A 315 -3.68 12.73 6.82
N GLU A 316 -2.96 13.30 5.84
CA GLU A 316 -3.34 14.57 5.19
C GLU A 316 -4.69 14.45 4.48
N LEU A 317 -4.92 13.38 3.70
CA LEU A 317 -6.23 13.10 3.08
C LEU A 317 -7.35 12.98 4.13
N MET A 318 -7.08 12.28 5.23
CA MET A 318 -8.05 12.10 6.31
C MET A 318 -8.34 13.39 7.07
N ALA A 319 -7.44 14.36 7.02
CA ALA A 319 -7.60 15.69 7.61
C ALA A 319 -8.24 16.71 6.65
N THR A 320 -8.20 16.49 5.34
CA THR A 320 -8.79 17.39 4.33
C THR A 320 -10.27 17.68 4.64
N PRO A 321 -10.72 18.95 4.62
CA PRO A 321 -12.10 19.30 4.92
C PRO A 321 -13.09 18.57 4.02
N VAL A 322 -14.18 18.12 4.63
CA VAL A 322 -15.31 17.48 3.94
C VAL A 322 -16.41 18.50 3.70
N GLU A 323 -17.28 18.22 2.73
CA GLU A 323 -18.52 18.96 2.54
C GLU A 323 -19.32 18.92 3.86
N GLN A 324 -19.47 20.10 4.48
CA GLN A 324 -20.18 20.23 5.75
C GLN A 324 -21.68 20.24 5.48
N ARG A 325 -22.42 19.52 6.32
CA ARG A 325 -23.87 19.65 6.38
C ARG A 325 -24.19 20.60 7.54
N PRO A 326 -25.15 21.51 7.38
CA PRO A 326 -25.61 22.34 8.50
C PRO A 326 -26.10 21.43 9.64
N GLU A 327 -25.90 21.88 10.89
CA GLU A 327 -26.27 21.11 12.10
C GLU A 327 -27.79 20.87 12.15
N GLU A 328 -28.56 21.88 11.76
CA GLU A 328 -30.01 21.84 11.63
C GLU A 328 -30.40 22.13 10.17
N PRO A 329 -30.37 21.12 9.27
CA PRO A 329 -30.63 21.32 7.86
C PRO A 329 -32.12 21.58 7.61
N VAL A 330 -32.44 22.68 6.94
CA VAL A 330 -33.80 23.04 6.53
C VAL A 330 -34.22 22.21 5.33
N ASP A 331 -35.35 21.51 5.45
CA ASP A 331 -35.98 20.80 4.34
C ASP A 331 -36.94 21.74 3.60
N VAL A 332 -36.66 21.97 2.32
CA VAL A 332 -37.60 22.60 1.38
C VAL A 332 -38.40 21.51 0.65
N GLY A 333 -39.65 21.83 0.33
CA GLY A 333 -40.57 20.96 -0.41
C GLY A 333 -40.22 20.90 -1.90
N GLU A 334 -41.24 21.02 -2.76
CA GLU A 334 -41.04 21.19 -4.20
C GLU A 334 -40.41 22.56 -4.49
N ILE A 335 -39.35 22.58 -5.30
CA ILE A 335 -38.63 23.82 -5.62
C ILE A 335 -39.55 24.78 -6.38
N GLY A 336 -39.90 25.91 -5.77
CA GLY A 336 -40.75 26.94 -6.37
C GLY A 336 -39.98 28.13 -6.95
N SER A 337 -38.81 28.44 -6.37
CA SER A 337 -38.04 29.64 -6.69
C SER A 337 -36.56 29.52 -6.37
N LEU A 338 -35.74 30.27 -7.12
CA LEU A 338 -34.29 30.39 -6.97
C LEU A 338 -33.90 31.86 -7.06
N ARG A 339 -32.99 32.32 -6.20
CA ARG A 339 -32.51 33.70 -6.22
C ARG A 339 -31.00 33.77 -5.99
N PHE A 340 -30.34 34.61 -6.77
CA PHE A 340 -28.97 35.03 -6.58
C PHE A 340 -28.99 36.48 -6.10
N GLU A 341 -28.48 36.73 -4.91
CA GLU A 341 -28.40 38.05 -4.29
C GLU A 341 -26.94 38.46 -4.13
N ASP A 342 -26.49 39.28 -5.07
CA ASP A 342 -25.16 39.89 -5.07
C ASP A 342 -24.01 38.87 -5.02
N VAL A 343 -24.18 37.80 -5.78
CA VAL A 343 -23.31 36.62 -5.71
C VAL A 343 -22.00 36.88 -6.44
N SER A 344 -20.90 36.78 -5.69
CA SER A 344 -19.55 36.74 -6.23
C SER A 344 -18.90 35.39 -5.94
N PHE A 345 -18.05 34.91 -6.86
CA PHE A 345 -17.36 33.63 -6.71
C PHE A 345 -15.97 33.66 -7.31
N ARG A 346 -14.99 33.18 -6.52
CA ARG A 346 -13.60 33.01 -6.91
C ARG A 346 -13.15 31.56 -6.75
N TYR A 347 -12.53 31.02 -7.79
CA TYR A 347 -11.82 29.74 -7.67
C TYR A 347 -10.59 29.89 -6.77
N ARG A 348 -10.20 28.83 -6.08
CA ARG A 348 -9.02 28.82 -5.21
C ARG A 348 -7.76 29.14 -6.04
N GLY A 349 -6.97 30.10 -5.60
CA GLY A 349 -5.74 30.51 -6.27
C GLY A 349 -5.95 31.38 -7.52
N ALA A 350 -7.19 31.70 -7.91
CA ALA A 350 -7.46 32.69 -8.95
C ALA A 350 -7.24 34.11 -8.40
N ALA A 351 -6.70 35.00 -9.24
CA ALA A 351 -6.51 36.41 -8.89
C ALA A 351 -7.82 37.22 -8.99
N GLU A 352 -8.68 36.84 -9.95
CA GLU A 352 -9.91 37.56 -10.28
C GLU A 352 -11.14 36.69 -10.02
N ASP A 353 -12.28 37.34 -9.78
CA ASP A 353 -13.56 36.69 -9.59
C ASP A 353 -14.07 36.10 -10.90
N ALA A 354 -14.54 34.84 -10.85
CA ALA A 354 -15.16 34.18 -11.99
C ALA A 354 -16.62 34.64 -12.19
N LEU A 355 -17.24 35.13 -11.13
CA LEU A 355 -18.56 35.77 -11.10
C LEU A 355 -18.49 36.96 -10.17
N ASP A 356 -19.01 38.10 -10.60
CA ASP A 356 -18.93 39.36 -9.88
C ASP A 356 -20.33 39.98 -9.74
N HIS A 357 -20.81 40.07 -8.49
CA HIS A 357 -22.07 40.72 -8.11
C HIS A 357 -23.31 40.29 -8.93
N ILE A 358 -23.46 38.98 -9.16
CA ILE A 358 -24.56 38.42 -9.95
C ILE A 358 -25.89 38.53 -9.18
N ARG A 359 -26.91 39.09 -9.84
CA ARG A 359 -28.27 39.26 -9.30
C ARG A 359 -29.32 38.78 -10.30
N PHE A 360 -30.06 37.74 -9.96
CA PHE A 360 -31.25 37.31 -10.73
C PHE A 360 -32.17 36.42 -9.89
N SER A 361 -33.40 36.23 -10.35
CA SER A 361 -34.35 35.30 -9.74
C SER A 361 -35.08 34.49 -10.81
N ALA A 362 -35.42 33.25 -10.49
CA ALA A 362 -36.20 32.34 -11.33
C ALA A 362 -37.35 31.75 -10.51
N LYS A 363 -38.50 31.51 -11.15
CA LYS A 363 -39.66 30.84 -10.58
C LYS A 363 -39.98 29.57 -11.36
N LEU A 364 -40.76 28.70 -10.76
CA LEU A 364 -41.27 27.50 -11.42
C LEU A 364 -41.97 27.86 -12.74
N GLY A 365 -41.53 27.23 -13.83
CA GLY A 365 -42.02 27.49 -15.20
C GLY A 365 -41.13 28.44 -16.01
N ASP A 366 -40.22 29.18 -15.39
CA ASP A 366 -39.30 30.05 -16.12
C ASP A 366 -38.27 29.25 -16.91
N THR A 367 -37.99 29.69 -18.15
CA THR A 367 -36.85 29.22 -18.94
C THR A 367 -35.83 30.35 -19.07
N ILE A 368 -34.67 30.17 -18.45
CA ILE A 368 -33.59 31.17 -18.47
C ILE A 368 -32.42 30.66 -19.31
N ALA A 369 -31.97 31.48 -20.26
CA ALA A 369 -30.80 31.20 -21.09
C ALA A 369 -29.61 32.10 -20.70
N PHE A 370 -28.48 31.49 -20.33
CA PHE A 370 -27.23 32.20 -20.08
C PHE A 370 -26.35 32.18 -21.34
N VAL A 371 -26.15 33.34 -21.96
CA VAL A 371 -25.41 33.49 -23.21
C VAL A 371 -24.19 34.40 -23.00
N GLY A 372 -23.06 34.04 -23.59
CA GLY A 372 -21.82 34.83 -23.51
C GLY A 372 -20.62 34.08 -24.11
N PRO A 373 -19.48 34.75 -24.31
CA PRO A 373 -18.27 34.12 -24.87
C PRO A 373 -17.73 33.01 -23.97
N SER A 374 -16.85 32.16 -24.50
CA SER A 374 -16.16 31.15 -23.69
C SER A 374 -15.40 31.81 -22.53
N GLY A 375 -15.42 31.21 -21.34
CA GLY A 375 -14.79 31.77 -20.15
C GLY A 375 -15.61 32.81 -19.38
N SER A 376 -16.81 33.20 -19.85
CA SER A 376 -17.64 34.22 -19.18
C SER A 376 -18.32 33.79 -17.86
N GLY A 377 -17.87 32.72 -17.21
CA GLY A 377 -18.43 32.26 -15.92
C GLY A 377 -19.71 31.43 -15.97
N LYS A 378 -20.30 31.15 -17.15
CA LYS A 378 -21.56 30.38 -17.29
C LYS A 378 -21.54 29.03 -16.54
N SER A 379 -20.49 28.23 -16.76
CA SER A 379 -20.36 26.93 -16.10
C SER A 379 -20.18 27.07 -14.58
N SER A 380 -19.47 28.13 -14.13
CA SER A 380 -19.33 28.43 -12.70
C SER A 380 -20.67 28.76 -12.05
N LEU A 381 -21.53 29.54 -12.74
CA LEU A 381 -22.87 29.89 -12.28
C LEU A 381 -23.74 28.65 -12.10
N VAL A 382 -23.72 27.75 -13.10
CA VAL A 382 -24.46 26.48 -13.01
C VAL A 382 -23.93 25.60 -11.88
N LYS A 383 -22.60 25.51 -11.68
CA LYS A 383 -22.01 24.76 -10.56
C LYS A 383 -22.40 25.32 -9.19
N LEU A 384 -22.55 26.65 -9.04
CA LEU A 384 -23.09 27.26 -7.82
C LEU A 384 -24.56 26.92 -7.61
N LEU A 385 -25.37 26.96 -8.68
CA LEU A 385 -26.79 26.61 -8.64
C LEU A 385 -27.02 25.18 -8.14
N VAL A 386 -26.25 24.21 -8.65
CA VAL A 386 -26.30 22.82 -8.18
C VAL A 386 -25.54 22.58 -6.87
N GLY A 387 -25.01 23.65 -6.25
CA GLY A 387 -24.32 23.64 -4.96
C GLY A 387 -23.04 22.85 -4.94
N LEU A 388 -22.35 22.72 -6.08
CA LEU A 388 -20.99 22.16 -6.12
C LEU A 388 -19.98 23.16 -5.55
N TYR A 389 -20.29 24.45 -5.64
CA TYR A 389 -19.53 25.51 -5.01
C TYR A 389 -20.41 26.31 -4.05
N ALA A 390 -19.78 26.91 -3.04
CA ALA A 390 -20.37 27.97 -2.23
C ALA A 390 -19.90 29.33 -2.78
N PRO A 391 -20.77 30.37 -2.76
CA PRO A 391 -20.37 31.71 -3.16
C PRO A 391 -19.32 32.27 -2.20
N THR A 392 -18.40 33.12 -2.71
CA THR A 392 -17.41 33.83 -1.88
C THR A 392 -17.95 35.14 -1.32
N GLY A 393 -19.00 35.69 -1.94
CA GLY A 393 -19.78 36.83 -1.46
C GLY A 393 -21.23 36.74 -1.95
N GLY A 394 -22.15 37.39 -1.25
CA GLY A 394 -23.59 37.30 -1.52
C GLY A 394 -24.24 36.01 -1.02
N VAL A 395 -25.49 35.78 -1.40
CA VAL A 395 -26.27 34.60 -1.00
C VAL A 395 -27.06 34.02 -2.18
N ILE A 396 -27.18 32.69 -2.21
CA ILE A 396 -28.08 31.98 -3.11
C ILE A 396 -29.18 31.38 -2.23
N THR A 397 -30.44 31.61 -2.59
CA THR A 397 -31.59 31.06 -1.86
C THR A 397 -32.45 30.21 -2.78
N ILE A 398 -32.98 29.12 -2.24
CA ILE A 398 -34.00 28.26 -2.87
C ILE A 398 -35.23 28.31 -1.97
N ASP A 399 -36.36 28.77 -2.50
CA ASP A 399 -37.57 29.05 -1.72
C ASP A 399 -37.30 29.89 -0.48
N ASP A 400 -36.55 30.98 -0.69
CA ASP A 400 -36.10 31.93 0.33
C ASP A 400 -35.24 31.34 1.45
N VAL A 401 -34.77 30.09 1.31
CA VAL A 401 -33.83 29.46 2.24
C VAL A 401 -32.41 29.48 1.67
N PRO A 402 -31.40 29.99 2.41
CA PRO A 402 -30.00 29.99 1.99
C PRO A 402 -29.45 28.60 1.69
N THR A 403 -28.67 28.48 0.60
CA THR A 403 -28.11 27.19 0.16
C THR A 403 -27.19 26.50 1.17
N ASN A 404 -26.55 27.26 2.07
CA ASN A 404 -25.71 26.75 3.16
C ASN A 404 -26.50 26.18 4.36
N GLU A 405 -27.79 26.47 4.46
CA GLU A 405 -28.69 25.97 5.51
C GLU A 405 -29.57 24.79 5.04
N LEU A 406 -29.62 24.56 3.73
CA LEU A 406 -30.47 23.54 3.12
C LEU A 406 -30.00 22.11 3.40
N ARG A 407 -30.97 21.20 3.47
CA ARG A 407 -30.74 19.76 3.23
C ARG A 407 -30.49 19.51 1.74
N TYR A 408 -29.30 19.89 1.29
CA TYR A 408 -28.95 19.99 -0.13
C TYR A 408 -29.18 18.71 -0.96
N ASN A 409 -29.03 17.53 -0.36
CA ASN A 409 -29.27 16.25 -1.05
C ASN A 409 -30.72 16.04 -1.50
N ARG A 410 -31.72 16.60 -0.79
CA ARG A 410 -33.12 16.54 -1.24
C ARG A 410 -33.35 17.46 -2.43
N VAL A 411 -32.76 18.65 -2.40
CA VAL A 411 -32.79 19.62 -3.50
C VAL A 411 -32.13 19.03 -4.76
N ARG A 412 -30.93 18.45 -4.64
CA ARG A 412 -30.22 17.81 -5.78
C ARG A 412 -31.02 16.70 -6.44
N ARG A 413 -31.91 16.00 -5.71
CA ARG A 413 -32.78 14.96 -6.29
C ARG A 413 -33.92 15.52 -7.15
N GLN A 414 -34.24 16.81 -7.00
CA GLN A 414 -35.24 17.51 -7.81
C GLN A 414 -34.62 18.22 -9.02
N ILE A 415 -33.27 18.29 -9.10
CA ILE A 415 -32.57 18.98 -10.18
C ILE A 415 -32.07 17.95 -11.21
N GLY A 416 -32.56 18.05 -12.44
CA GLY A 416 -31.94 17.39 -13.60
C GLY A 416 -30.71 18.18 -14.06
N PHE A 417 -29.53 17.56 -14.03
CA PHE A 417 -28.28 18.21 -14.44
C PHE A 417 -27.64 17.46 -15.62
N VAL A 418 -27.52 18.15 -16.75
CA VAL A 418 -26.87 17.64 -17.97
C VAL A 418 -25.61 18.47 -18.23
N THR A 419 -24.45 17.83 -18.14
CA THR A 419 -23.15 18.48 -18.38
C THR A 419 -22.86 18.61 -19.87
N GLN A 420 -21.95 19.52 -20.22
CA GLN A 420 -21.45 19.67 -21.59
C GLN A 420 -20.82 18.36 -22.11
N ASP A 421 -20.03 17.69 -21.27
CA ASP A 421 -19.49 16.35 -21.52
C ASP A 421 -20.19 15.35 -20.59
N PRO A 422 -21.25 14.66 -21.05
CA PRO A 422 -21.96 13.68 -20.24
C PRO A 422 -21.06 12.48 -19.94
N GLN A 423 -21.09 12.02 -18.69
CA GLN A 423 -20.33 10.87 -18.22
C GLN A 423 -21.26 9.67 -18.02
N LEU A 424 -20.84 8.50 -18.47
CA LEU A 424 -21.54 7.23 -18.26
C LEU A 424 -20.67 6.31 -17.39
N PHE A 425 -21.33 5.53 -16.54
CA PHE A 425 -20.68 4.47 -15.80
C PHE A 425 -20.56 3.22 -16.68
N SER A 426 -19.49 2.47 -16.49
CA SER A 426 -19.33 1.17 -17.16
C SER A 426 -20.48 0.25 -16.74
N GLY A 427 -21.22 -0.22 -17.73
CA GLY A 427 -22.43 -0.99 -17.53
C GLY A 427 -23.38 -0.88 -18.72
N THR A 428 -24.57 -1.40 -18.56
CA THR A 428 -25.66 -1.31 -19.54
C THR A 428 -26.35 0.05 -19.49
N ILE A 429 -27.13 0.35 -20.53
CA ILE A 429 -28.02 1.53 -20.55
C ILE A 429 -28.97 1.50 -19.35
N ARG A 430 -29.55 0.32 -19.06
CA ARG A 430 -30.46 0.12 -17.93
C ARG A 430 -29.80 0.45 -16.60
N GLU A 431 -28.58 -0.04 -16.37
CA GLU A 431 -27.83 0.22 -15.14
C GLU A 431 -27.53 1.72 -14.95
N ASN A 432 -27.20 2.45 -16.02
CA ASN A 432 -26.98 3.90 -15.95
C ASN A 432 -28.27 4.68 -15.62
N LEU A 433 -29.42 4.27 -16.17
CA LEU A 433 -30.71 4.88 -15.84
C LEU A 433 -31.12 4.60 -14.38
N GLN A 434 -30.95 3.36 -13.94
CA GLN A 434 -31.27 2.94 -12.56
C GLN A 434 -30.30 3.52 -11.53
N LEU A 435 -29.09 3.90 -11.91
CA LEU A 435 -28.17 4.59 -11.01
C LEU A 435 -28.76 5.91 -10.50
N VAL A 436 -29.53 6.62 -11.34
CA VAL A 436 -30.16 7.89 -11.00
C VAL A 436 -31.51 7.67 -10.31
N LYS A 437 -32.33 6.74 -10.83
CA LYS A 437 -33.63 6.35 -10.26
C LYS A 437 -33.68 4.83 -10.05
N PRO A 438 -33.24 4.32 -8.88
CA PRO A 438 -33.09 2.87 -8.63
C PRO A 438 -34.37 2.05 -8.75
N ASP A 439 -35.51 2.70 -8.53
CA ASP A 439 -36.86 2.14 -8.58
C ASP A 439 -37.55 2.36 -9.94
N ALA A 440 -36.84 2.86 -10.95
CA ALA A 440 -37.40 3.08 -12.29
C ALA A 440 -37.89 1.78 -12.93
N THR A 441 -39.13 1.80 -13.40
CA THR A 441 -39.71 0.67 -14.15
C THR A 441 -39.23 0.66 -15.59
N ASP A 442 -39.34 -0.49 -16.27
CA ASP A 442 -38.97 -0.59 -17.69
C ASP A 442 -39.78 0.37 -18.58
N GLY A 443 -41.06 0.58 -18.26
CA GLY A 443 -41.90 1.54 -18.96
C GLY A 443 -41.40 2.98 -18.81
N GLU A 444 -41.02 3.38 -17.59
CA GLU A 444 -40.46 4.71 -17.33
C GLU A 444 -39.11 4.91 -18.04
N MET A 445 -38.26 3.89 -18.04
CA MET A 445 -36.96 3.94 -18.73
C MET A 445 -37.13 4.04 -20.25
N LEU A 446 -38.05 3.28 -20.84
CA LEU A 446 -38.36 3.36 -22.27
C LEU A 446 -38.94 4.72 -22.66
N GLU A 447 -39.82 5.28 -21.83
CA GLU A 447 -40.38 6.60 -22.04
C GLU A 447 -39.30 7.70 -21.96
N ALA A 448 -38.39 7.61 -20.98
CA ALA A 448 -37.26 8.53 -20.88
C ALA A 448 -36.35 8.45 -22.14
N LEU A 449 -36.06 7.25 -22.63
CA LEU A 449 -35.30 7.05 -23.86
C LEU A 449 -36.03 7.62 -25.08
N ARG A 450 -37.36 7.47 -25.15
CA ARG A 450 -38.18 8.05 -26.21
C ARG A 450 -38.14 9.57 -26.20
N GLN A 451 -38.30 10.18 -25.03
CA GLN A 451 -38.22 11.65 -24.85
C GLN A 451 -36.83 12.19 -25.19
N ALA A 452 -35.77 11.44 -24.86
CA ALA A 452 -34.39 11.79 -25.19
C ALA A 452 -33.98 11.45 -26.64
N SER A 453 -34.91 10.93 -27.47
CA SER A 453 -34.61 10.45 -28.84
C SER A 453 -33.50 9.39 -28.90
N ALA A 454 -33.40 8.56 -27.86
CA ALA A 454 -32.36 7.55 -27.66
C ALA A 454 -32.82 6.11 -27.95
N THR A 455 -34.09 5.89 -28.29
CA THR A 455 -34.65 4.56 -28.62
C THR A 455 -33.84 3.75 -29.64
N PRO A 456 -33.29 4.34 -30.73
CA PRO A 456 -32.51 3.57 -31.72
C PRO A 456 -31.25 2.91 -31.16
N LEU A 457 -30.77 3.32 -29.98
CA LEU A 457 -29.62 2.69 -29.31
C LEU A 457 -29.94 1.27 -28.81
N LEU A 458 -31.21 0.93 -28.64
CA LEU A 458 -31.63 -0.41 -28.20
C LEU A 458 -31.68 -1.42 -29.35
N GLU A 459 -31.68 -0.94 -30.60
CA GLU A 459 -31.80 -1.77 -31.81
C GLU A 459 -30.43 -2.15 -32.41
N ARG A 460 -29.35 -1.58 -31.88
CA ARG A 460 -27.95 -1.80 -32.29
C ARG A 460 -27.26 -2.74 -31.33
#